data_AF-A0A2M8GY86-F1
#
_entry.id   AF-A0A2M8GY86-F1
#
_cell.length_a   1.000
_cell.length_b   1.000
_cell.length_c   1.000
_cell.angle_alpha   90.00
_cell.angle_beta   90.00
_cell.angle_gamma   90.00
#
_symmetry.space_group_name_H-M   'P 1'
#
loop_
_entity.id
_entity.type
_entity.pdbx_description
1 polymer ?
#
loop_
_entity_poly.entity_id
_entity_poly.type
_entity_poly.pdbx_seq_one_letter_code
_entity_poly.pdbx_strand_id
1 'polypeptide(L)'
;MSFLNSILYRINNFFPNDNTAIPRRERYKRHNNEGINIAIECFTGYEVLNFYYVAVLSKLLKENKINKVYLVYKKSMDKYLWQNKLLKNYLDAEEITLSGKKVVGERLLYFIENNKYITDINFNGFNVGQDIYFSKLRNNKIGRFYPETHYYEKEISEFLGRYEAMEQFLKEKSINCLLLSDIAYTSFLPVFIASLNKNINTIVSFPYGKTGKIGGRSYVNHADYNDAVRRFPFSFNDSTWAKAQTIDSSVIEEFVDKRFEGKTELFDGGYQQGKNFGITSIDVKENKYNALVACHLVWDNPGYESLFKDYIDWLIQTLKIAEKRNDVNWIIKSHPSEKHLGTNEKVVTILNDLFGKKIPPNIYFLDSDTKVSTFQLIKEVDFIVTCRGTITFEAASLGKKVVTAGDGPHTGLGIAEEFSNATDYLSYLESVDDFSFDKMEVAKRAMYTYMDIKAVQSNVLRSFFDNTTSMKEIREKGLSDKAIEKVHNLILQNTSEDIV
;
A
#
# COMPACT_ATOMS: atom_id res chain seq x y z
N MET A 1 25.17 15.68 -7.75
CA MET A 1 24.20 14.56 -7.66
C MET A 1 22.81 14.89 -8.22
N SER A 2 22.25 16.09 -8.04
CA SER A 2 20.88 16.39 -8.50
C SER A 2 20.67 16.33 -10.02
N PHE A 3 21.68 16.70 -10.81
CA PHE A 3 21.62 16.65 -12.27
C PHE A 3 21.57 15.22 -12.82
N LEU A 4 22.44 14.33 -12.34
CA LEU A 4 22.44 12.91 -12.68
C LEU A 4 21.14 12.21 -12.25
N ASN A 5 20.62 12.52 -11.06
CA ASN A 5 19.33 11.99 -10.61
C ASN A 5 18.15 12.52 -11.44
N SER A 6 18.20 13.79 -11.87
CA SER A 6 17.21 14.38 -12.79
C SER A 6 17.28 13.74 -14.18
N ILE A 7 18.48 13.44 -14.68
CA ILE A 7 18.69 12.73 -15.95
C ILE A 7 18.20 11.29 -15.87
N LEU A 8 18.58 10.53 -14.83
CA LEU A 8 18.12 9.15 -14.64
C LEU A 8 16.60 9.08 -14.48
N TYR A 9 16.01 10.01 -13.72
CA TYR A 9 14.55 10.15 -13.64
C TYR A 9 13.95 10.40 -15.03
N ARG A 10 14.56 11.28 -15.83
CA ARG A 10 14.08 11.59 -17.19
C ARG A 10 14.20 10.39 -18.12
N ILE A 11 15.31 9.67 -18.10
CA ILE A 11 15.55 8.47 -18.93
C ILE A 11 14.53 7.39 -18.56
N ASN A 12 14.36 7.10 -17.28
CA ASN A 12 13.48 6.02 -16.81
C ASN A 12 11.98 6.33 -16.94
N ASN A 13 11.58 7.61 -16.94
CA ASN A 13 10.16 8.00 -16.84
C ASN A 13 9.62 8.82 -18.01
N PHE A 14 10.45 9.37 -18.92
CA PHE A 14 9.97 10.09 -20.11
C PHE A 14 10.12 9.32 -21.42
N PHE A 15 10.91 8.25 -21.43
CA PHE A 15 11.03 7.34 -22.57
C PHE A 15 10.46 5.97 -22.18
N PRO A 16 9.67 5.34 -23.05
CA PRO A 16 9.18 3.99 -22.81
C PRO A 16 10.32 2.98 -22.88
N ASN A 17 10.16 1.82 -22.24
CA ASN A 17 11.08 0.70 -22.40
C ASN A 17 11.04 0.17 -23.84
N ASP A 18 12.09 -0.55 -24.27
CA ASP A 18 12.32 -0.98 -25.67
C ASP A 18 11.15 -1.75 -26.32
N ASN A 19 10.23 -2.31 -25.52
CA ASN A 19 9.06 -3.07 -25.98
C ASN A 19 7.72 -2.31 -25.86
N THR A 20 7.76 -1.01 -25.56
CA THR A 20 6.56 -0.19 -25.36
C THR A 20 6.56 0.98 -26.35
N ALA A 21 5.70 0.91 -27.36
CA ALA A 21 5.55 2.03 -28.29
C ALA A 21 4.72 3.13 -27.63
N ILE A 22 5.15 4.40 -27.74
CA ILE A 22 4.24 5.53 -27.49
C ILE A 22 3.11 5.39 -28.52
N PRO A 23 1.87 5.13 -28.09
CA PRO A 23 0.80 4.88 -29.04
C PRO A 23 0.57 6.14 -29.88
N ARG A 24 0.41 5.97 -31.19
CA ARG A 24 0.07 7.08 -32.09
C ARG A 24 -1.20 7.76 -31.58
N ARG A 25 -1.25 9.09 -31.66
CA ARG A 25 -2.42 9.87 -31.23
C ARG A 25 -3.61 9.50 -32.10
N GLU A 26 -4.56 8.77 -31.51
CA GLU A 26 -5.77 8.30 -32.16
C GLU A 26 -6.97 8.76 -31.32
N ARG A 27 -7.17 10.09 -31.23
CA ARG A 27 -8.22 10.64 -30.36
C ARG A 27 -9.60 10.25 -30.86
N TYR A 28 -10.41 9.68 -29.97
CA TYR A 28 -11.84 9.56 -30.19
C TYR A 28 -12.46 10.96 -30.06
N LYS A 29 -13.04 11.48 -31.14
CA LYS A 29 -13.81 12.73 -31.06
C LYS A 29 -15.10 12.45 -30.30
N ARG A 30 -15.30 13.14 -29.18
CA ARG A 30 -16.51 13.03 -28.37
C ARG A 30 -17.57 13.99 -28.89
N HIS A 31 -18.83 13.59 -28.80
CA HIS A 31 -19.95 14.52 -28.95
C HIS A 31 -20.33 15.04 -27.56
N ASN A 32 -20.80 16.29 -27.46
CA ASN A 32 -21.32 16.83 -26.21
C ASN A 32 -22.47 15.95 -25.71
N ASN A 33 -22.46 15.62 -24.43
CA ASN A 33 -23.40 14.68 -23.84
C ASN A 33 -23.63 14.98 -22.36
N GLU A 34 -24.80 14.66 -21.81
CA GLU A 34 -25.19 14.87 -20.40
C GLU A 34 -24.66 13.77 -19.46
N GLY A 35 -23.54 13.14 -19.84
CA GLY A 35 -22.92 12.07 -19.07
C GLY A 35 -22.18 12.54 -17.81
N ILE A 36 -21.47 11.61 -17.19
CA ILE A 36 -20.67 11.87 -15.99
C ILE A 36 -19.32 12.52 -16.32
N ASN A 37 -18.84 13.32 -15.39
CA ASN A 37 -17.52 13.92 -15.38
C ASN A 37 -16.58 13.08 -14.51
N ILE A 38 -15.49 12.58 -15.11
CA ILE A 38 -14.54 11.69 -14.44
C ILE A 38 -13.18 12.38 -14.35
N ALA A 39 -12.58 12.37 -13.16
CA ALA A 39 -11.21 12.80 -12.93
C ALA A 39 -10.29 11.60 -12.73
N ILE A 40 -9.10 11.63 -13.31
CA ILE A 40 -8.06 10.59 -13.16
C ILE A 40 -6.80 11.25 -12.61
N GLU A 41 -6.34 10.76 -11.48
CA GLU A 41 -5.05 11.16 -10.89
C GLU A 41 -3.88 10.59 -11.71
N CYS A 42 -2.90 11.43 -12.04
CA CYS A 42 -1.80 11.14 -12.96
C CYS A 42 -0.40 11.42 -12.36
N PHE A 43 -0.19 11.17 -11.08
CA PHE A 43 1.00 11.50 -10.29
C PHE A 43 2.07 10.41 -10.36
N THR A 44 1.68 9.13 -10.40
CA THR A 44 2.62 7.99 -10.43
C THR A 44 3.15 7.69 -11.82
N GLY A 45 2.36 8.00 -12.87
CA GLY A 45 2.65 7.54 -14.22
C GLY A 45 2.70 6.01 -14.31
N TYR A 46 1.81 5.30 -13.62
CA TYR A 46 1.81 3.84 -13.65
C TYR A 46 1.16 3.30 -14.92
N GLU A 47 1.99 2.79 -15.83
CA GLU A 47 1.58 2.34 -17.18
C GLU A 47 0.40 1.37 -17.16
N VAL A 48 0.51 0.30 -16.38
CA VAL A 48 -0.47 -0.79 -16.35
C VAL A 48 -1.84 -0.28 -15.91
N LEU A 49 -1.87 0.58 -14.89
CA LEU A 49 -3.09 1.18 -14.39
C LEU A 49 -3.71 2.12 -15.43
N ASN A 50 -2.89 2.90 -16.12
CA ASN A 50 -3.36 3.78 -17.18
C ASN A 50 -3.99 3.01 -18.34
N PHE A 51 -3.45 1.84 -18.73
CA PHE A 51 -4.10 0.97 -19.73
C PHE A 51 -5.46 0.46 -19.24
N TYR A 52 -5.54 0.06 -17.97
CA TYR A 52 -6.80 -0.37 -17.36
C TYR A 52 -7.85 0.75 -17.40
N TYR A 53 -7.50 1.97 -17.00
CA TYR A 53 -8.39 3.11 -17.08
C TYR A 53 -8.79 3.46 -18.52
N VAL A 54 -7.90 3.34 -19.50
CA VAL A 54 -8.31 3.46 -20.92
C VAL A 54 -9.37 2.43 -21.28
N ALA A 55 -9.20 1.16 -20.88
CA ALA A 55 -10.15 0.10 -21.19
C ALA A 55 -11.54 0.36 -20.57
N VAL A 56 -11.59 0.68 -19.26
CA VAL A 56 -12.82 1.03 -18.54
C VAL A 56 -13.53 2.22 -19.18
N LEU A 57 -12.80 3.30 -19.43
CA LEU A 57 -13.39 4.52 -19.99
C LEU A 57 -13.80 4.35 -21.45
N SER A 58 -13.14 3.50 -22.22
CA SER A 58 -13.53 3.20 -23.60
C SER A 58 -14.92 2.59 -23.70
N LYS A 59 -15.28 1.70 -22.76
CA LYS A 59 -16.63 1.15 -22.65
C LYS A 59 -17.66 2.25 -22.34
N LEU A 60 -17.41 3.06 -21.32
CA LEU A 60 -18.30 4.18 -20.96
C LEU A 60 -18.47 5.20 -22.10
N LEU A 61 -17.40 5.46 -22.87
CA LEU A 61 -17.45 6.32 -24.05
C LEU A 61 -18.33 5.72 -25.16
N LYS A 62 -18.24 4.41 -25.40
CA LYS A 62 -19.09 3.69 -26.37
C LYS A 62 -20.56 3.72 -26.00
N GLU A 63 -20.85 3.67 -24.71
CA GLU A 63 -22.21 3.74 -24.17
C GLU A 63 -22.75 5.17 -24.05
N ASN A 64 -21.99 6.17 -24.50
CA ASN A 64 -22.34 7.59 -24.37
C ASN A 64 -22.69 7.95 -22.92
N LYS A 65 -21.88 7.48 -21.96
CA LYS A 65 -22.07 7.77 -20.52
C LYS A 65 -21.16 8.85 -19.99
N ILE A 66 -20.13 9.26 -20.73
CA ILE A 66 -19.16 10.27 -20.30
C ILE A 66 -19.46 11.62 -20.95
N ASN A 67 -19.48 12.66 -20.13
CA ASN A 67 -19.43 14.05 -20.58
C ASN A 67 -17.96 14.48 -20.72
N LYS A 68 -17.24 14.69 -19.60
CA LYS A 68 -15.84 15.12 -19.59
C LYS A 68 -14.93 14.16 -18.85
N VAL A 69 -13.68 14.09 -19.33
CA VAL A 69 -12.58 13.41 -18.63
C VAL A 69 -11.54 14.46 -18.28
N TYR A 70 -11.05 14.43 -17.05
CA TYR A 70 -10.03 15.32 -16.55
C TYR A 70 -8.80 14.51 -16.15
N LEU A 71 -7.63 14.88 -16.64
CA LEU A 71 -6.36 14.33 -16.20
C LEU A 71 -5.72 15.28 -15.20
N VAL A 72 -5.57 14.82 -13.95
CA VAL A 72 -5.14 15.64 -12.81
C VAL A 72 -3.69 15.34 -12.50
N TYR A 73 -2.82 16.34 -12.70
CA TYR A 73 -1.38 16.26 -12.49
C TYR A 73 -0.95 16.92 -11.18
N LYS A 74 0.04 16.34 -10.49
CA LYS A 74 0.63 16.92 -9.27
C LYS A 74 1.53 18.09 -9.62
N LYS A 75 2.30 17.99 -10.71
CA LYS A 75 3.16 19.04 -11.25
C LYS A 75 3.01 19.12 -12.77
N SER A 76 3.29 20.29 -13.33
CA SER A 76 3.21 20.53 -14.79
C SER A 76 4.13 19.61 -15.61
N MET A 77 5.18 19.06 -14.99
CA MET A 77 6.10 18.12 -15.64
C MET A 77 5.52 16.70 -15.77
N ASP A 78 4.60 16.31 -14.89
CA ASP A 78 4.05 14.95 -14.86
C ASP A 78 3.23 14.65 -16.13
N LYS A 79 2.73 15.71 -16.78
CA LYS A 79 2.02 15.64 -18.05
C LYS A 79 2.88 15.13 -19.22
N TYR A 80 4.20 15.14 -19.06
CA TYR A 80 5.17 14.65 -20.05
C TYR A 80 5.60 13.21 -19.81
N LEU A 81 5.31 12.63 -18.64
CA LEU A 81 5.53 11.20 -18.36
C LEU A 81 4.85 10.41 -19.48
N TRP A 82 5.58 9.49 -20.11
CA TRP A 82 5.07 8.82 -21.31
C TRP A 82 3.85 7.96 -20.98
N GLN A 83 3.79 7.41 -19.76
CA GLN A 83 2.64 6.67 -19.26
C GLN A 83 1.41 7.57 -19.16
N ASN A 84 1.56 8.86 -18.86
CA ASN A 84 0.45 9.81 -18.86
C ASN A 84 0.08 10.28 -20.27
N LYS A 85 1.02 10.26 -21.23
CA LYS A 85 0.71 10.51 -22.65
C LYS A 85 -0.23 9.45 -23.20
N LEU A 86 -0.18 8.21 -22.71
CA LEU A 86 -1.12 7.15 -23.05
C LEU A 86 -2.58 7.61 -22.89
N LEU A 87 -2.93 8.11 -21.71
CA LEU A 87 -4.28 8.60 -21.42
C LEU A 87 -4.70 9.70 -22.41
N LYS A 88 -3.81 10.66 -22.71
CA LYS A 88 -4.08 11.76 -23.66
C LYS A 88 -4.20 11.32 -25.13
N ASN A 89 -3.58 10.21 -25.48
CA ASN A 89 -3.57 9.69 -26.84
C ASN A 89 -4.84 8.88 -27.12
N TYR A 90 -5.42 8.24 -26.09
CA TYR A 90 -6.64 7.44 -26.20
C TYR A 90 -7.91 8.16 -25.72
N LEU A 91 -7.80 9.13 -24.82
CA LEU A 91 -8.93 9.85 -24.23
C LEU A 91 -8.89 11.33 -24.64
N ASP A 92 -10.06 11.84 -25.03
CA ASP A 92 -10.26 13.29 -25.17
C ASP A 92 -10.45 13.91 -23.77
N ALA A 93 -9.37 14.44 -23.19
CA ALA A 93 -9.37 14.86 -21.80
C ALA A 93 -8.84 16.29 -21.62
N GLU A 94 -9.45 17.01 -20.68
CA GLU A 94 -8.96 18.31 -20.19
C GLU A 94 -7.84 18.07 -19.17
N GLU A 95 -6.73 18.79 -19.31
CA GLU A 95 -5.58 18.65 -18.42
C GLU A 95 -5.65 19.67 -17.29
N ILE A 96 -5.56 19.21 -16.06
CA ILE A 96 -5.57 20.03 -14.85
C ILE A 96 -4.26 19.78 -14.10
N THR A 97 -3.58 20.86 -13.70
CA THR A 97 -2.43 20.74 -12.82
C THR A 97 -2.80 21.36 -11.48
N LEU A 98 -2.68 20.60 -10.40
CA LEU A 98 -2.94 21.08 -9.04
C LEU A 98 -1.84 22.03 -8.52
N SER A 99 -0.92 22.49 -9.38
CA SER A 99 0.32 23.14 -8.96
C SER A 99 0.05 24.45 -8.22
N GLY A 100 0.22 24.38 -6.90
CA GLY A 100 0.92 25.36 -6.09
C GLY A 100 0.24 26.71 -5.95
N LYS A 101 -1.03 26.75 -5.52
CA LYS A 101 -1.40 27.89 -4.66
C LYS A 101 -0.41 27.87 -3.49
N LYS A 102 0.38 28.95 -3.33
CA LYS A 102 1.08 29.17 -2.07
C LYS A 102 -0.02 29.18 -1.01
N VAL A 103 0.01 28.21 -0.10
CA VAL A 103 -0.88 28.22 1.05
C VAL A 103 -0.73 29.58 1.72
N VAL A 104 -1.85 30.25 1.98
CA VAL A 104 -1.85 31.55 2.66
C VAL A 104 -1.18 31.37 4.01
N GLY A 105 -0.18 32.20 4.32
CA GLY A 105 0.66 32.06 5.51
C GLY A 105 -0.15 31.88 6.79
N GLU A 106 -1.29 32.55 6.92
CA GLU A 106 -2.18 32.47 8.10
C GLU A 106 -2.72 31.06 8.38
N ARG A 107 -3.11 30.27 7.36
CA ARG A 107 -3.63 28.91 7.58
C ARG A 107 -2.52 27.94 7.95
N LEU A 108 -1.34 28.09 7.34
CA LEU A 108 -0.15 27.32 7.68
C LEU A 108 0.32 27.63 9.10
N LEU A 109 0.38 28.92 9.47
CA LEU A 109 0.69 29.38 10.81
C LEU A 109 -0.33 28.84 11.82
N TYR A 110 -1.63 28.96 11.54
CA TYR A 110 -2.68 28.37 12.37
C TYR A 110 -2.47 26.86 12.57
N PHE A 111 -2.10 26.14 11.51
CA PHE A 111 -1.85 24.70 11.58
C PHE A 111 -0.65 24.36 12.48
N ILE A 112 0.42 25.14 12.39
CA ILE A 112 1.66 24.94 13.16
C ILE A 112 1.49 25.38 14.62
N GLU A 113 0.82 26.50 14.87
CA GLU A 113 0.66 27.09 16.20
C GLU A 113 -0.34 26.33 17.07
N ASN A 114 -1.41 25.78 16.48
CA ASN A 114 -2.44 25.07 17.24
C ASN A 114 -2.16 23.56 17.43
N ASN A 115 -1.17 23.00 16.74
CA ASN A 115 -0.81 21.59 16.88
C ASN A 115 0.64 21.47 17.32
N LYS A 116 0.87 21.07 18.57
CA LYS A 116 2.24 20.91 19.08
C LYS A 116 2.98 19.74 18.39
N TYR A 117 2.29 18.61 18.20
CA TYR A 117 2.87 17.40 17.61
C TYR A 117 2.16 17.05 16.30
N ILE A 118 2.95 16.64 15.30
CA ILE A 118 2.46 16.33 13.96
C ILE A 118 1.46 15.17 13.96
N THR A 119 1.62 14.20 14.86
CA THR A 119 0.79 12.99 14.96
C THR A 119 -0.63 13.25 15.46
N ASP A 120 -0.87 14.41 16.09
CA ASP A 120 -2.16 14.72 16.72
C ASP A 120 -3.11 15.46 15.75
N ILE A 121 -2.64 15.69 14.53
CA ILE A 121 -3.30 16.55 13.57
C ILE A 121 -4.51 15.84 12.95
N ASN A 122 -5.67 16.39 13.27
CA ASN A 122 -6.94 16.09 12.62
C ASN A 122 -7.32 17.22 11.65
N PHE A 123 -7.71 16.85 10.43
CA PHE A 123 -8.09 17.80 9.39
C PHE A 123 -9.34 17.30 8.65
N ASN A 124 -10.42 18.09 8.70
CA ASN A 124 -11.70 17.78 8.07
C ASN A 124 -12.21 16.36 8.34
N GLY A 125 -12.10 15.90 9.59
CA GLY A 125 -12.56 14.57 10.01
C GLY A 125 -11.58 13.43 9.74
N PHE A 126 -10.36 13.70 9.26
CA PHE A 126 -9.32 12.69 9.04
C PHE A 126 -8.12 12.93 9.96
N ASN A 127 -7.55 11.86 10.52
CA ASN A 127 -6.22 11.92 11.11
C ASN A 127 -5.19 11.93 9.97
N VAL A 128 -4.58 13.09 9.72
CA VAL A 128 -3.64 13.29 8.60
C VAL A 128 -2.20 13.43 9.07
N GLY A 129 -2.01 13.57 10.39
CA GLY A 129 -0.71 13.75 11.01
C GLY A 129 0.27 12.63 10.69
N GLN A 130 -0.21 11.40 10.76
CA GLN A 130 0.57 10.20 10.45
C GLN A 130 1.09 10.23 9.01
N ASP A 131 0.24 10.48 8.02
CA ASP A 131 0.65 10.55 6.61
C ASP A 131 1.63 11.70 6.33
N ILE A 132 1.48 12.84 6.99
CA ILE A 132 2.43 13.97 6.88
C ILE A 132 3.79 13.56 7.47
N TYR A 133 3.80 12.95 8.66
CA TYR A 133 5.00 12.43 9.30
C TYR A 133 5.73 11.43 8.40
N PHE A 134 5.04 10.38 7.93
CA PHE A 134 5.64 9.35 7.11
C PHE A 134 6.02 9.83 5.71
N SER A 135 5.40 10.91 5.21
CA SER A 135 5.86 11.55 3.97
C SER A 135 7.27 12.11 4.13
N LYS A 136 7.57 12.72 5.28
CA LYS A 136 8.92 13.21 5.57
C LYS A 136 9.91 12.05 5.71
N LEU A 137 9.53 11.01 6.46
CA LEU A 137 10.35 9.80 6.64
C LEU A 137 10.70 9.16 5.30
N ARG A 138 9.70 8.88 4.46
CA ARG A 138 9.87 8.27 3.13
C ARG A 138 10.73 9.11 2.20
N ASN A 139 10.52 10.43 2.17
CA ASN A 139 11.30 11.34 1.32
C ASN A 139 12.79 11.36 1.71
N ASN A 140 13.09 11.19 3.00
CA ASN A 140 14.46 11.18 3.53
C ASN A 140 15.02 9.76 3.72
N LYS A 141 14.21 8.72 3.54
CA LYS A 141 14.51 7.31 3.81
C LYS A 141 15.06 7.06 5.22
N ILE A 142 14.51 7.75 6.22
CA ILE A 142 14.86 7.63 7.64
C ILE A 142 13.65 7.16 8.44
N GLY A 143 13.85 6.46 9.56
CA GLY A 143 12.77 5.87 10.34
C GLY A 143 12.23 6.74 11.47
N ARG A 144 12.92 7.83 11.82
CA ARG A 144 12.48 8.75 12.87
C ARG A 144 12.80 10.20 12.56
N PHE A 145 11.90 11.09 12.96
CA PHE A 145 12.14 12.54 12.96
C PHE A 145 11.45 13.19 14.17
N TYR A 146 11.87 14.41 14.52
CA TYR A 146 11.28 15.20 15.61
C TYR A 146 9.77 15.37 15.42
N PRO A 147 8.92 15.09 16.43
CA PRO A 147 7.47 15.09 16.27
C PRO A 147 6.87 16.51 16.23
N GLU A 148 7.60 17.55 16.58
CA GLU A 148 7.08 18.91 16.63
C GLU A 148 6.70 19.44 15.25
N THR A 149 5.51 20.03 15.15
CA THR A 149 4.87 20.40 13.88
C THR A 149 5.69 21.40 13.05
N HIS A 150 6.45 22.30 13.69
CA HIS A 150 7.29 23.30 13.00
C HIS A 150 8.36 22.67 12.10
N TYR A 151 8.74 21.41 12.33
CA TYR A 151 9.66 20.70 11.45
C TYR A 151 9.01 20.26 10.12
N TYR A 152 7.69 20.28 10.00
CA TYR A 152 6.95 19.73 8.85
C TYR A 152 6.33 20.83 7.98
N GLU A 153 6.76 22.08 8.10
CA GLU A 153 6.20 23.21 7.35
C GLU A 153 6.07 22.91 5.85
N LYS A 154 7.11 22.30 5.26
CA LYS A 154 7.10 21.90 3.85
C LYS A 154 6.03 20.85 3.56
N GLU A 155 6.00 19.75 4.32
CA GLU A 155 5.06 18.65 4.11
C GLU A 155 3.60 19.11 4.35
N ILE A 156 3.37 19.95 5.38
CA ILE A 156 2.06 20.57 5.66
C ILE A 156 1.65 21.50 4.51
N SER A 157 2.56 22.34 4.03
CA SER A 157 2.29 23.23 2.90
C SER A 157 1.95 22.45 1.62
N GLU A 158 2.68 21.36 1.34
CA GLU A 158 2.38 20.47 0.22
C GLU A 158 1.02 19.77 0.36
N PHE A 159 0.66 19.36 1.57
CA PHE A 159 -0.63 18.75 1.89
C PHE A 159 -1.78 19.75 1.68
N LEU A 160 -1.73 20.90 2.38
CA LEU A 160 -2.77 21.93 2.35
C LEU A 160 -2.95 22.51 0.95
N GLY A 161 -1.85 22.85 0.26
CA GLY A 161 -1.91 23.42 -1.07
C GLY A 161 -2.54 22.46 -2.09
N ARG A 162 -2.28 21.15 -1.95
CA ARG A 162 -2.89 20.13 -2.81
C ARG A 162 -4.37 19.91 -2.47
N TYR A 163 -4.72 19.87 -1.19
CA TYR A 163 -6.11 19.77 -0.75
C TYR A 163 -6.93 20.95 -1.29
N GLU A 164 -6.46 22.18 -1.12
CA GLU A 164 -7.15 23.39 -1.58
C GLU A 164 -7.29 23.45 -3.10
N ALA A 165 -6.22 23.10 -3.84
CA ALA A 165 -6.28 23.03 -5.29
C ALA A 165 -7.29 21.98 -5.77
N MET A 166 -7.37 20.83 -5.08
CA MET A 166 -8.35 19.81 -5.39
C MET A 166 -9.77 20.27 -5.05
N GLU A 167 -10.00 20.87 -3.89
CA GLU A 167 -11.32 21.43 -3.53
C GLU A 167 -11.80 22.46 -4.54
N GLN A 168 -10.92 23.36 -4.99
CA GLN A 168 -11.26 24.33 -6.02
C GLN A 168 -11.63 23.65 -7.33
N PHE A 169 -10.82 22.68 -7.79
CA PHE A 169 -11.10 21.92 -9.00
C PHE A 169 -12.46 21.20 -8.92
N LEU A 170 -12.75 20.53 -7.80
CA LEU A 170 -14.02 19.83 -7.56
C LEU A 170 -15.22 20.79 -7.52
N LYS A 171 -15.02 22.05 -7.10
CA LYS A 171 -16.06 23.08 -7.11
C LYS A 171 -16.31 23.64 -8.52
N GLU A 172 -15.25 23.86 -9.28
CA GLU A 172 -15.32 24.44 -10.63
C GLU A 172 -15.78 23.45 -11.69
N LYS A 173 -15.39 22.18 -11.53
CA LYS A 173 -15.73 21.09 -12.43
C LYS A 173 -16.61 20.14 -11.65
N SER A 174 -17.88 19.99 -12.04
CA SER A 174 -18.84 19.11 -11.37
C SER A 174 -18.45 17.63 -11.54
N ILE A 175 -17.42 17.17 -10.83
CA ILE A 175 -16.88 15.81 -10.91
C ILE A 175 -17.84 14.83 -10.23
N ASN A 176 -18.14 13.73 -10.91
CA ASN A 176 -18.98 12.65 -10.38
C ASN A 176 -18.14 11.50 -9.81
N CYS A 177 -16.98 11.23 -10.41
CA CYS A 177 -16.11 10.14 -9.99
C CYS A 177 -14.63 10.52 -10.11
N LEU A 178 -13.83 10.11 -9.13
CA LEU A 178 -12.39 10.26 -9.09
C LEU A 178 -11.72 8.88 -9.12
N LEU A 179 -10.77 8.69 -10.04
CA LEU A 179 -9.95 7.48 -10.14
C LEU A 179 -8.55 7.76 -9.58
N LEU A 180 -8.13 6.99 -8.57
CA LEU A 180 -6.86 7.14 -7.87
C LEU A 180 -5.99 5.88 -7.97
N SER A 181 -4.67 6.06 -7.90
CA SER A 181 -3.71 4.96 -7.82
C SER A 181 -3.31 4.57 -6.39
N ASP A 182 -3.45 5.49 -5.44
CA ASP A 182 -3.08 5.32 -4.03
C ASP A 182 -3.88 6.35 -3.18
N ILE A 183 -3.82 6.24 -1.86
CA ILE A 183 -4.44 7.17 -0.89
C ILE A 183 -3.47 7.66 0.18
N ALA A 184 -2.24 7.16 0.21
CA ALA A 184 -1.29 7.46 1.28
C ALA A 184 -0.47 8.73 1.03
N TYR A 185 0.18 9.20 2.09
CA TYR A 185 1.15 10.30 2.11
C TYR A 185 0.56 11.65 1.69
N THR A 186 1.36 12.71 1.81
CA THR A 186 0.96 14.05 1.35
C THR A 186 0.62 14.06 -0.12
N SER A 187 1.09 13.09 -0.94
CA SER A 187 0.82 13.07 -2.38
C SER A 187 -0.63 12.76 -2.73
N PHE A 188 -1.18 11.66 -2.23
CA PHE A 188 -2.51 11.18 -2.67
C PHE A 188 -3.58 11.51 -1.64
N LEU A 189 -3.25 11.45 -0.35
CA LEU A 189 -4.21 11.68 0.74
C LEU A 189 -5.01 12.98 0.57
N PRO A 190 -4.42 14.15 0.26
CA PRO A 190 -5.18 15.39 0.10
C PRO A 190 -6.27 15.31 -0.97
N VAL A 191 -5.99 14.58 -2.05
CA VAL A 191 -6.91 14.42 -3.19
C VAL A 191 -8.04 13.48 -2.81
N PHE A 192 -7.70 12.37 -2.14
CA PHE A 192 -8.65 11.42 -1.59
C PHE A 192 -9.61 12.09 -0.59
N ILE A 193 -9.11 12.74 0.46
CA ILE A 193 -9.97 13.35 1.48
C ILE A 193 -10.80 14.53 0.92
N ALA A 194 -10.27 15.30 -0.04
CA ALA A 194 -11.03 16.39 -0.67
C ALA A 194 -12.24 15.85 -1.44
N SER A 195 -12.10 14.69 -2.08
CA SER A 195 -13.19 14.03 -2.79
C SER A 195 -14.25 13.46 -1.84
N LEU A 196 -13.85 12.76 -0.78
CA LEU A 196 -14.78 12.19 0.20
C LEU A 196 -15.55 13.25 0.98
N ASN A 197 -14.92 14.39 1.29
CA ASN A 197 -15.60 15.53 1.92
C ASN A 197 -16.66 16.20 1.02
N LYS A 198 -16.65 15.91 -0.29
CA LYS A 198 -17.69 16.35 -1.24
C LYS A 198 -18.64 15.22 -1.63
N ASN A 199 -18.56 14.06 -0.97
CA ASN A 199 -19.30 12.84 -1.31
C ASN A 199 -19.12 12.43 -2.79
N ILE A 200 -17.92 12.60 -3.32
CA ILE A 200 -17.57 12.17 -4.67
C ILE A 200 -17.11 10.72 -4.58
N ASN A 201 -17.69 9.88 -5.44
CA ASN A 201 -17.30 8.49 -5.57
C ASN A 201 -15.84 8.38 -6.03
N THR A 202 -15.00 7.83 -5.17
CA THR A 202 -13.56 7.73 -5.38
C THR A 202 -13.13 6.29 -5.42
N ILE A 203 -12.64 5.86 -6.59
CA ILE A 203 -12.23 4.48 -6.86
C ILE A 203 -10.72 4.43 -6.87
N VAL A 204 -10.16 3.65 -5.94
CA VAL A 204 -8.73 3.39 -5.87
C VAL A 204 -8.48 2.03 -6.49
N SER A 205 -7.76 1.99 -7.61
CA SER A 205 -7.45 0.75 -8.34
C SER A 205 -5.94 0.53 -8.40
N PHE A 206 -5.52 -0.73 -8.26
CA PHE A 206 -4.13 -1.12 -8.42
C PHE A 206 -4.05 -2.43 -9.20
N PRO A 207 -3.34 -2.46 -10.35
CA PRO A 207 -3.05 -3.70 -11.04
C PRO A 207 -1.89 -4.43 -10.39
N TYR A 208 -1.87 -5.75 -10.54
CA TYR A 208 -0.78 -6.60 -10.07
C TYR A 208 0.19 -6.87 -11.20
N GLY A 209 1.04 -5.89 -11.52
CA GLY A 209 1.96 -5.98 -12.65
C GLY A 209 1.24 -6.26 -13.97
N LYS A 210 1.87 -7.01 -14.89
CA LYS A 210 1.28 -7.34 -16.20
C LYS A 210 0.46 -8.64 -16.19
N THR A 211 0.00 -9.10 -15.03
CA THR A 211 -0.79 -10.35 -14.89
C THR A 211 -2.19 -10.24 -15.48
N GLY A 212 -2.71 -9.01 -15.61
CA GLY A 212 -4.11 -8.73 -15.94
C GLY A 212 -5.04 -8.76 -14.73
N LYS A 213 -4.54 -9.07 -13.51
CA LYS A 213 -5.32 -8.98 -12.27
C LYS A 213 -5.37 -7.55 -11.77
N ILE A 214 -6.56 -7.10 -11.38
CA ILE A 214 -6.82 -5.76 -10.83
C ILE A 214 -7.50 -5.89 -9.48
N GLY A 215 -7.00 -5.18 -8.47
CA GLY A 215 -7.65 -4.99 -7.19
C GLY A 215 -8.01 -3.53 -6.94
N GLY A 216 -8.75 -3.29 -5.85
CA GLY A 216 -9.10 -1.96 -5.40
C GLY A 216 -10.39 -1.88 -4.61
N ARG A 217 -10.84 -0.65 -4.38
CA ARG A 217 -12.06 -0.32 -3.64
C ARG A 217 -12.60 1.05 -4.05
N SER A 218 -13.92 1.20 -4.07
CA SER A 218 -14.62 2.48 -4.13
C SER A 218 -15.00 2.99 -2.74
N TYR A 219 -14.94 4.31 -2.57
CA TYR A 219 -15.32 5.04 -1.36
C TYR A 219 -16.21 6.21 -1.77
N VAL A 220 -17.35 6.38 -1.12
CA VAL A 220 -18.35 7.39 -1.48
C VAL A 220 -18.33 8.58 -0.52
N ASN A 221 -18.02 8.32 0.74
CA ASN A 221 -17.98 9.34 1.79
C ASN A 221 -16.90 9.01 2.83
N HIS A 222 -16.72 9.90 3.82
CA HIS A 222 -15.69 9.73 4.85
C HIS A 222 -15.92 8.51 5.77
N ALA A 223 -17.17 8.11 6.02
CA ALA A 223 -17.48 6.96 6.87
C ALA A 223 -16.99 5.64 6.24
N ASP A 224 -17.00 5.54 4.92
CA ASP A 224 -16.44 4.38 4.18
C ASP A 224 -14.96 4.14 4.47
N TYR A 225 -14.24 5.15 4.96
CA TYR A 225 -12.83 5.06 5.33
C TYR A 225 -12.62 5.10 6.85
N ASN A 226 -13.22 6.06 7.55
CA ASN A 226 -12.96 6.30 8.97
C ASN A 226 -13.56 5.22 9.88
N ASP A 227 -14.72 4.67 9.51
CA ASP A 227 -15.47 3.73 10.37
C ASP A 227 -15.11 2.27 10.05
N ALA A 228 -14.26 2.05 9.05
CA ALA A 228 -13.85 0.73 8.61
C ALA A 228 -12.54 0.30 9.32
N VAL A 229 -12.58 -0.80 10.08
CA VAL A 229 -11.37 -1.39 10.69
C VAL A 229 -10.31 -1.69 9.62
N ARG A 230 -10.72 -2.31 8.52
CA ARG A 230 -9.87 -2.67 7.36
C ARG A 230 -10.01 -1.64 6.24
N ARG A 231 -9.76 -0.36 6.56
CA ARG A 231 -10.04 0.79 5.70
C ARG A 231 -9.29 0.86 4.38
N PHE A 232 -8.10 0.26 4.26
CA PHE A 232 -7.26 0.45 3.07
C PHE A 232 -7.75 -0.31 1.83
N PRO A 233 -7.47 0.21 0.62
CA PRO A 233 -7.91 -0.38 -0.64
C PRO A 233 -7.48 -1.83 -0.84
N PHE A 234 -6.31 -2.20 -0.30
CA PHE A 234 -5.75 -3.55 -0.38
C PHE A 234 -6.38 -4.53 0.60
N SER A 235 -6.97 -4.08 1.70
CA SER A 235 -7.57 -4.97 2.69
C SER A 235 -8.92 -5.50 2.25
N PHE A 236 -9.30 -6.66 2.76
CA PHE A 236 -10.60 -7.24 2.49
C PHE A 236 -11.68 -6.75 3.47
N ASN A 237 -12.92 -6.70 3.00
CA ASN A 237 -14.10 -6.36 3.79
C ASN A 237 -14.97 -7.61 4.03
N ASP A 238 -16.14 -7.43 4.63
CA ASP A 238 -17.03 -8.54 4.95
C ASP A 238 -17.55 -9.28 3.72
N SER A 239 -17.73 -8.58 2.59
CA SER A 239 -18.17 -9.19 1.33
C SER A 239 -17.10 -10.11 0.74
N THR A 240 -15.85 -9.64 0.66
CA THR A 240 -14.72 -10.46 0.20
C THR A 240 -14.40 -11.59 1.18
N TRP A 241 -14.54 -11.35 2.47
CA TRP A 241 -14.41 -12.39 3.50
C TRP A 241 -15.49 -13.47 3.39
N ALA A 242 -16.75 -13.09 3.19
CA ALA A 242 -17.86 -14.01 3.00
C ALA A 242 -17.68 -14.89 1.76
N LYS A 243 -17.19 -14.32 0.65
CA LYS A 243 -16.81 -15.09 -0.55
C LYS A 243 -15.81 -16.19 -0.19
N ALA A 244 -14.78 -15.87 0.59
CA ALA A 244 -13.76 -16.85 1.00
C ALA A 244 -14.30 -18.01 1.84
N GLN A 245 -15.39 -17.82 2.58
CA GLN A 245 -16.02 -18.89 3.35
C GLN A 245 -16.68 -19.95 2.47
N THR A 246 -17.05 -19.59 1.24
CA THR A 246 -17.68 -20.50 0.28
C THR A 246 -16.68 -21.30 -0.56
N ILE A 247 -15.39 -20.95 -0.47
CA ILE A 247 -14.32 -21.62 -1.22
C ILE A 247 -13.93 -22.93 -0.52
N ASP A 248 -13.78 -23.98 -1.32
CA ASP A 248 -13.34 -25.29 -0.85
C ASP A 248 -11.95 -25.20 -0.19
N SER A 249 -11.78 -25.87 0.95
CA SER A 249 -10.51 -25.89 1.67
C SER A 249 -9.36 -26.40 0.80
N SER A 250 -9.58 -27.34 -0.13
CA SER A 250 -8.50 -27.88 -0.97
C SER A 250 -7.87 -26.82 -1.88
N VAL A 251 -8.68 -25.88 -2.38
CA VAL A 251 -8.20 -24.75 -3.21
C VAL A 251 -7.35 -23.79 -2.37
N ILE A 252 -7.75 -23.59 -1.12
CA ILE A 252 -7.05 -22.72 -0.17
C ILE A 252 -5.71 -23.34 0.23
N GLU A 253 -5.68 -24.65 0.51
CA GLU A 253 -4.45 -25.37 0.81
C GLU A 253 -3.48 -25.33 -0.37
N GLU A 254 -3.96 -25.56 -1.60
CA GLU A 254 -3.13 -25.45 -2.79
C GLU A 254 -2.52 -24.04 -2.95
N PHE A 255 -3.29 -23.00 -2.63
CA PHE A 255 -2.79 -21.63 -2.62
C PHE A 255 -1.72 -21.41 -1.54
N VAL A 256 -1.95 -21.91 -0.33
CA VAL A 256 -0.99 -21.82 0.79
C VAL A 256 0.33 -22.50 0.41
N ASP A 257 0.28 -23.70 -0.16
CA ASP A 257 1.46 -24.42 -0.64
C ASP A 257 2.22 -23.62 -1.69
N LYS A 258 1.50 -23.11 -2.70
CA LYS A 258 2.09 -22.23 -3.73
C LYS A 258 2.72 -20.98 -3.13
N ARG A 259 2.14 -20.39 -2.08
CA ARG A 259 2.71 -19.23 -1.38
C ARG A 259 4.06 -19.57 -0.78
N PHE A 260 4.15 -20.66 -0.03
CA PHE A 260 5.38 -21.08 0.62
C PHE A 260 6.44 -21.66 -0.33
N GLU A 261 6.05 -22.07 -1.52
CA GLU A 261 6.97 -22.38 -2.63
C GLU A 261 7.47 -21.14 -3.38
N GLY A 262 6.94 -19.95 -3.07
CA GLY A 262 7.26 -18.70 -3.78
C GLY A 262 6.73 -18.67 -5.22
N LYS A 263 5.62 -19.37 -5.48
CA LYS A 263 4.98 -19.53 -6.80
C LYS A 263 3.62 -18.82 -6.92
N THR A 264 3.27 -17.92 -6.00
CA THR A 264 2.07 -17.10 -6.13
C THR A 264 2.27 -15.98 -7.14
N GLU A 265 1.25 -15.72 -7.97
CA GLU A 265 1.26 -14.64 -8.96
C GLU A 265 1.14 -13.26 -8.32
N LEU A 266 0.40 -13.19 -7.21
CA LEU A 266 0.11 -11.97 -6.46
C LEU A 266 1.00 -11.92 -5.22
N PHE A 267 1.46 -10.71 -4.89
CA PHE A 267 2.42 -10.42 -3.81
C PHE A 267 3.78 -11.10 -4.02
N ASP A 268 4.76 -10.32 -4.47
CA ASP A 268 6.10 -10.78 -4.85
C ASP A 268 6.74 -11.59 -3.70
N GLY A 269 6.76 -12.92 -3.83
CA GLY A 269 7.55 -13.83 -3.00
C GLY A 269 8.97 -14.04 -3.54
N GLY A 270 9.33 -13.38 -4.65
CA GLY A 270 10.60 -13.51 -5.34
C GLY A 270 11.80 -13.18 -4.47
N TYR A 271 11.65 -12.33 -3.45
CA TYR A 271 12.69 -12.07 -2.45
C TYR A 271 13.04 -13.30 -1.58
N GLN A 272 12.25 -14.37 -1.63
CA GLN A 272 12.55 -15.66 -1.01
C GLN A 272 13.23 -16.63 -1.99
N GLN A 273 13.17 -16.39 -3.30
CA GLN A 273 13.79 -17.29 -4.28
C GLN A 273 15.31 -17.29 -4.08
N GLY A 274 15.90 -18.49 -4.06
CA GLY A 274 17.32 -18.70 -3.81
C GLY A 274 17.74 -18.64 -2.34
N LYS A 275 16.81 -18.42 -1.40
CA LYS A 275 17.07 -18.54 0.05
C LYS A 275 16.68 -19.93 0.52
N ASN A 276 17.69 -20.73 0.89
CA ASN A 276 17.52 -22.15 1.19
C ASN A 276 17.87 -22.52 2.64
N PHE A 277 18.23 -21.54 3.47
CA PHE A 277 18.63 -21.79 4.86
C PHE A 277 17.50 -21.45 5.85
N GLY A 278 17.43 -22.23 6.93
CA GLY A 278 16.57 -22.01 8.09
C GLY A 278 17.37 -21.64 9.34
N ILE A 279 16.75 -21.82 10.50
CA ILE A 279 17.30 -21.57 11.83
C ILE A 279 18.57 -22.38 12.10
N THR A 280 18.72 -23.56 11.49
CA THR A 280 19.92 -24.41 11.62
C THR A 280 21.19 -23.77 11.08
N SER A 281 21.07 -22.73 10.25
CA SER A 281 22.21 -21.93 9.81
C SER A 281 22.61 -20.82 10.79
N ILE A 282 21.85 -20.68 11.87
CA ILE A 282 22.06 -19.74 12.97
C ILE A 282 22.47 -20.57 14.18
N ASP A 283 23.56 -20.21 14.84
CA ASP A 283 24.06 -20.89 16.04
C ASP A 283 23.23 -20.50 17.28
N VAL A 284 21.95 -20.87 17.24
CA VAL A 284 20.98 -20.61 18.31
C VAL A 284 21.25 -21.52 19.52
N LYS A 285 20.99 -21.02 20.72
CA LYS A 285 21.18 -21.82 21.94
C LYS A 285 20.11 -22.89 22.05
N GLU A 286 20.52 -24.11 22.38
CA GLU A 286 19.62 -25.24 22.63
C GLU A 286 18.73 -25.02 23.87
N ASN A 287 17.62 -25.77 23.94
CA ASN A 287 16.66 -25.76 25.06
C ASN A 287 16.06 -24.39 25.36
N LYS A 288 15.87 -23.58 24.33
CA LYS A 288 15.20 -22.27 24.38
C LYS A 288 14.13 -22.20 23.31
N TYR A 289 13.14 -21.34 23.52
CA TYR A 289 12.18 -20.99 22.49
C TYR A 289 12.85 -20.11 21.43
N ASN A 290 12.31 -20.09 20.22
CA ASN A 290 12.81 -19.31 19.10
C ASN A 290 11.73 -18.33 18.67
N ALA A 291 12.06 -17.04 18.66
CA ALA A 291 11.17 -15.96 18.25
C ALA A 291 11.69 -15.30 16.98
N LEU A 292 10.87 -15.16 15.95
CA LEU A 292 11.18 -14.32 14.79
C LEU A 292 10.64 -12.91 15.02
N VAL A 293 11.52 -11.92 15.10
CA VAL A 293 11.15 -10.51 15.02
C VAL A 293 11.28 -10.04 13.57
N ALA A 294 10.16 -9.93 12.89
CA ALA A 294 10.10 -9.54 11.49
C ALA A 294 9.98 -8.02 11.35
N CYS A 295 11.11 -7.38 11.01
CA CYS A 295 11.20 -5.94 10.90
C CYS A 295 10.61 -5.39 9.59
N HIS A 296 10.20 -4.13 9.66
CA HIS A 296 9.65 -3.37 8.54
C HIS A 296 10.69 -2.43 7.93
N LEU A 297 10.38 -1.89 6.76
CA LEU A 297 11.07 -0.69 6.29
C LEU A 297 10.77 0.47 7.25
N VAL A 298 11.81 0.99 7.90
CA VAL A 298 11.63 1.96 9.00
C VAL A 298 10.92 3.25 8.58
N TRP A 299 11.01 3.63 7.30
CA TRP A 299 10.39 4.83 6.74
C TRP A 299 9.02 4.59 6.08
N ASP A 300 8.53 3.34 6.09
CA ASP A 300 7.27 2.98 5.45
C ASP A 300 6.06 3.43 6.28
N ASN A 301 4.97 3.80 5.62
CA ASN A 301 3.76 4.22 6.33
C ASN A 301 2.92 2.98 6.66
N PRO A 302 2.63 2.70 7.94
CA PRO A 302 1.74 1.60 8.30
C PRO A 302 0.33 1.80 7.73
N GLY A 303 -0.10 3.04 7.49
CA GLY A 303 -1.46 3.42 7.08
C GLY A 303 -2.52 3.17 8.17
N TYR A 304 -2.29 2.17 8.99
CA TYR A 304 -3.10 1.75 10.10
C TYR A 304 -2.56 2.32 11.43
N GLU A 305 -3.39 2.20 12.47
CA GLU A 305 -3.02 2.61 13.82
C GLU A 305 -1.81 1.79 14.32
N SER A 306 -0.91 2.45 15.04
CA SER A 306 0.31 1.84 15.59
C SER A 306 0.35 2.05 17.09
N LEU A 307 0.81 1.04 17.84
CA LEU A 307 0.99 1.16 19.30
C LEU A 307 2.18 2.04 19.67
N PHE A 308 3.12 2.19 18.74
CA PHE A 308 4.36 2.93 18.90
C PHE A 308 4.42 4.08 17.91
N LYS A 309 5.26 5.08 18.21
CA LYS A 309 5.40 6.30 17.40
C LYS A 309 5.90 6.01 15.98
N ASP A 310 6.81 5.06 15.86
CA ASP A 310 7.42 4.61 14.62
C ASP A 310 7.96 3.18 14.78
N TYR A 311 8.41 2.58 13.68
CA TYR A 311 8.99 1.23 13.69
C TYR A 311 10.29 1.14 14.51
N ILE A 312 11.00 2.26 14.68
CA ILE A 312 12.21 2.29 15.51
C ILE A 312 11.83 2.17 17.00
N ASP A 313 10.75 2.83 17.43
CA ASP A 313 10.31 2.81 18.83
C ASP A 313 9.85 1.41 19.20
N TRP A 314 8.99 0.82 18.36
CA TRP A 314 8.58 -0.57 18.48
C TRP A 314 9.77 -1.53 18.60
N LEU A 315 10.75 -1.41 17.71
CA LEU A 315 11.90 -2.31 17.70
C LEU A 315 12.75 -2.12 18.97
N ILE A 316 13.01 -0.89 19.40
CA ILE A 316 13.77 -0.61 20.62
C ILE A 316 13.08 -1.20 21.85
N GLN A 317 11.77 -1.00 22.02
CA GLN A 317 11.06 -1.55 23.18
C GLN A 317 11.02 -3.08 23.15
N THR A 318 10.83 -3.67 21.97
CA THR A 318 10.89 -5.13 21.76
C THR A 318 12.27 -5.69 22.10
N LEU A 319 13.35 -5.04 21.65
CA LEU A 319 14.74 -5.47 21.92
C LEU A 319 15.11 -5.38 23.41
N LYS A 320 14.57 -4.40 24.16
CA LYS A 320 14.78 -4.29 25.61
C LYS A 320 14.15 -5.45 26.38
N ILE A 321 13.03 -5.99 25.90
CA ILE A 321 12.45 -7.23 26.44
C ILE A 321 13.31 -8.42 26.04
N ALA A 322 13.70 -8.49 24.76
CA ALA A 322 14.53 -9.57 24.24
C ALA A 322 15.85 -9.74 25.01
N GLU A 323 16.50 -8.64 25.38
CA GLU A 323 17.73 -8.65 26.20
C GLU A 323 17.54 -9.36 27.55
N LYS A 324 16.36 -9.22 28.16
CA LYS A 324 16.06 -9.76 29.50
C LYS A 324 15.53 -11.19 29.43
N ARG A 325 14.80 -11.54 28.38
CA ARG A 325 14.19 -12.88 28.17
C ARG A 325 15.20 -13.89 27.63
N ASN A 326 16.03 -14.39 28.53
CA ASN A 326 17.12 -15.32 28.22
C ASN A 326 16.67 -16.75 27.92
N ASP A 327 15.40 -17.08 28.15
CA ASP A 327 14.74 -18.33 27.78
C ASP A 327 14.35 -18.40 26.29
N VAL A 328 14.52 -17.30 25.55
CA VAL A 328 14.17 -17.17 24.13
C VAL A 328 15.39 -16.76 23.30
N ASN A 329 15.58 -17.38 22.14
CA ASN A 329 16.44 -16.94 21.05
C ASN A 329 15.66 -15.97 20.15
N TRP A 330 16.05 -14.70 20.17
CA TRP A 330 15.39 -13.64 19.41
C TRP A 330 16.09 -13.41 18.07
N ILE A 331 15.45 -13.83 16.98
CA ILE A 331 15.97 -13.72 15.62
C ILE A 331 15.40 -12.46 14.99
N ILE A 332 16.20 -11.40 14.94
CA ILE A 332 15.83 -10.09 14.38
C ILE A 332 16.17 -10.08 12.90
N LYS A 333 15.16 -9.95 12.04
CA LYS A 333 15.34 -10.02 10.59
C LYS A 333 14.95 -8.71 9.91
N SER A 334 15.91 -8.07 9.26
CA SER A 334 15.70 -6.89 8.40
C SER A 334 14.74 -7.19 7.24
N HIS A 335 13.96 -6.18 6.84
CA HIS A 335 13.13 -6.27 5.65
C HIS A 335 14.01 -6.33 4.38
N PRO A 336 13.75 -7.25 3.41
CA PRO A 336 14.54 -7.35 2.18
C PRO A 336 14.62 -6.03 1.39
N SER A 337 13.52 -5.26 1.39
CA SER A 337 13.46 -3.96 0.72
C SER A 337 14.40 -2.90 1.30
N GLU A 338 15.03 -3.09 2.47
CA GLU A 338 16.12 -2.18 2.92
C GLU A 338 17.24 -2.12 1.87
N LYS A 339 17.51 -3.24 1.18
CA LYS A 339 18.46 -3.30 0.07
C LYS A 339 17.83 -2.88 -1.27
N HIS A 340 16.64 -3.40 -1.59
CA HIS A 340 16.04 -3.19 -2.91
C HIS A 340 15.52 -1.76 -3.14
N LEU A 341 14.90 -1.16 -2.12
CA LEU A 341 14.36 0.21 -2.17
C LEU A 341 15.31 1.23 -1.52
N GLY A 342 16.25 0.75 -0.70
CA GLY A 342 17.22 1.55 0.02
C GLY A 342 16.65 2.15 1.31
N THR A 343 17.51 2.27 2.32
CA THR A 343 17.25 3.02 3.55
C THR A 343 18.51 3.77 3.96
N ASN A 344 18.35 4.96 4.55
CA ASN A 344 19.44 5.71 5.18
C ASN A 344 19.58 5.36 6.67
N GLU A 345 18.62 4.60 7.21
CA GLU A 345 18.62 4.11 8.58
C GLU A 345 18.23 2.63 8.57
N LYS A 346 19.21 1.77 8.81
CA LYS A 346 19.05 0.30 8.77
C LYS A 346 18.71 -0.23 10.15
N VAL A 347 17.98 -1.34 10.21
CA VAL A 347 17.72 -2.07 11.46
C VAL A 347 19.02 -2.39 12.22
N VAL A 348 20.10 -2.79 11.54
CA VAL A 348 21.40 -3.08 12.18
C VAL A 348 21.95 -1.87 12.96
N THR A 349 21.71 -0.65 12.49
CA THR A 349 22.15 0.57 13.17
C THR A 349 21.41 0.73 14.50
N ILE A 350 20.11 0.44 14.53
CA ILE A 350 19.28 0.49 15.74
C ILE A 350 19.79 -0.50 16.80
N LEU A 351 20.16 -1.73 16.39
CA LEU A 351 20.75 -2.71 17.31
C LEU A 351 22.10 -2.23 17.86
N ASN A 352 22.96 -1.70 16.99
CA ASN A 352 24.28 -1.20 17.38
C ASN A 352 24.18 0.01 18.31
N ASP A 353 23.20 0.90 18.09
CA ASP A 353 22.98 2.07 18.95
C ASP A 353 22.47 1.65 20.34
N LEU A 354 21.64 0.60 20.40
CA LEU A 354 21.08 0.10 21.65
C LEU A 354 22.08 -0.72 22.48
N PHE A 355 22.84 -1.62 21.85
CA PHE A 355 23.72 -2.58 22.54
C PHE A 355 25.22 -2.31 22.36
N GLY A 356 25.60 -1.32 21.56
CA GLY A 356 26.99 -1.06 21.20
C GLY A 356 27.61 -2.24 20.46
N LYS A 357 28.86 -2.58 20.81
CA LYS A 357 29.61 -3.68 20.18
C LYS A 357 29.25 -5.07 20.71
N LYS A 358 28.40 -5.17 21.74
CA LYS A 358 28.12 -6.44 22.43
C LYS A 358 26.61 -6.72 22.44
N ILE A 359 26.13 -7.28 21.33
CA ILE A 359 24.76 -7.79 21.23
C ILE A 359 24.55 -8.90 22.27
N PRO A 360 23.44 -8.91 23.03
CA PRO A 360 23.13 -9.97 23.98
C PRO A 360 23.17 -11.36 23.32
N PRO A 361 23.68 -12.39 24.03
CA PRO A 361 24.00 -13.68 23.42
C PRO A 361 22.76 -14.56 23.14
N ASN A 362 21.56 -14.02 23.32
CA ASN A 362 20.28 -14.63 22.95
C ASN A 362 19.58 -13.83 21.83
N ILE A 363 20.23 -12.79 21.27
CA ILE A 363 19.73 -11.98 20.17
C ILE A 363 20.60 -12.24 18.93
N TYR A 364 19.96 -12.59 17.83
CA TYR A 364 20.59 -12.95 16.56
C TYR A 364 20.08 -12.01 15.47
N PHE A 365 20.98 -11.34 14.76
CA PHE A 365 20.60 -10.41 13.70
C PHE A 365 20.83 -11.00 12.30
N LEU A 366 19.82 -10.89 11.44
CA LEU A 366 19.86 -11.27 10.04
C LEU A 366 19.62 -10.03 9.16
N ASP A 367 20.65 -9.61 8.42
CA ASP A 367 20.57 -8.48 7.50
C ASP A 367 19.62 -8.78 6.31
N SER A 368 19.22 -7.71 5.62
CA SER A 368 18.31 -7.68 4.49
C SER A 368 18.70 -8.59 3.32
N ASP A 369 19.99 -8.93 3.17
CA ASP A 369 20.51 -9.80 2.12
C ASP A 369 20.97 -11.19 2.59
N THR A 370 20.61 -11.56 3.81
CA THR A 370 20.79 -12.92 4.31
C THR A 370 20.21 -13.97 3.37
N LYS A 371 20.87 -15.14 3.29
CA LYS A 371 20.38 -16.32 2.56
C LYS A 371 19.34 -17.12 3.35
N VAL A 372 19.04 -16.70 4.57
CA VAL A 372 18.01 -17.32 5.43
C VAL A 372 16.62 -16.93 4.93
N SER A 373 15.80 -17.93 4.63
CA SER A 373 14.43 -17.77 4.14
C SER A 373 13.50 -17.40 5.29
N THR A 374 12.63 -16.40 5.08
CA THR A 374 11.58 -16.09 6.07
C THR A 374 10.61 -17.25 6.20
N PHE A 375 10.31 -17.95 5.10
CA PHE A 375 9.39 -19.09 5.11
C PHE A 375 9.93 -20.27 5.90
N GLN A 376 11.24 -20.54 5.81
CA GLN A 376 11.86 -21.58 6.65
C GLN A 376 11.86 -21.16 8.12
N LEU A 377 12.23 -19.91 8.41
CA LEU A 377 12.17 -19.40 9.78
C LEU A 377 10.77 -19.53 10.39
N ILE A 378 9.71 -19.13 9.68
CA ILE A 378 8.32 -19.26 10.18
C ILE A 378 8.01 -20.70 10.60
N LYS A 379 8.43 -21.70 9.80
CA LYS A 379 8.18 -23.12 10.10
C LYS A 379 8.89 -23.58 11.37
N GLU A 380 10.08 -23.05 11.62
CA GLU A 380 11.02 -23.55 12.64
C GLU A 380 10.99 -22.76 13.96
N VAL A 381 10.45 -21.54 13.98
CA VAL A 381 10.27 -20.75 15.22
C VAL A 381 9.02 -21.14 15.99
N ASP A 382 8.99 -20.83 17.28
CA ASP A 382 7.85 -21.07 18.17
C ASP A 382 6.79 -19.97 18.02
N PHE A 383 7.21 -18.72 17.88
CA PHE A 383 6.30 -17.58 17.67
C PHE A 383 6.94 -16.44 16.88
N ILE A 384 6.09 -15.54 16.36
CA ILE A 384 6.48 -14.40 15.54
C ILE A 384 6.08 -13.11 16.23
N VAL A 385 6.94 -12.10 16.13
CA VAL A 385 6.69 -10.73 16.59
C VAL A 385 6.84 -9.77 15.42
N THR A 386 5.83 -8.96 15.17
CA THR A 386 5.88 -7.94 14.11
C THR A 386 4.95 -6.77 14.42
N CYS A 387 4.97 -5.71 13.63
CA CYS A 387 3.91 -4.70 13.71
C CYS A 387 2.65 -5.14 12.97
N ARG A 388 2.80 -5.64 11.74
CA ARG A 388 1.73 -5.99 10.79
C ARG A 388 2.33 -6.67 9.56
N GLY A 389 1.54 -6.81 8.50
CA GLY A 389 2.00 -7.23 7.18
C GLY A 389 1.57 -8.65 6.80
N THR A 390 2.01 -9.11 5.62
CA THR A 390 1.64 -10.43 5.10
C THR A 390 2.13 -11.57 5.95
N ILE A 391 3.23 -11.35 6.69
CA ILE A 391 3.82 -12.36 7.57
C ILE A 391 2.85 -12.82 8.66
N THR A 392 1.91 -11.97 9.09
CA THR A 392 0.86 -12.37 10.04
C THR A 392 -0.01 -13.49 9.46
N PHE A 393 -0.46 -13.33 8.21
CA PHE A 393 -1.23 -14.38 7.53
C PHE A 393 -0.41 -15.64 7.30
N GLU A 394 0.83 -15.48 6.83
CA GLU A 394 1.73 -16.59 6.53
C GLU A 394 2.02 -17.42 7.78
N ALA A 395 2.45 -16.78 8.87
CA ALA A 395 2.75 -17.46 10.12
C ALA A 395 1.54 -18.16 10.74
N ALA A 396 0.41 -17.45 10.85
CA ALA A 396 -0.81 -18.02 11.40
C ALA A 396 -1.35 -19.18 10.53
N SER A 397 -1.17 -19.12 9.20
CA SER A 397 -1.57 -20.23 8.30
C SER A 397 -0.76 -21.52 8.50
N LEU A 398 0.41 -21.42 9.14
CA LEU A 398 1.24 -22.55 9.54
C LEU A 398 1.09 -22.92 11.03
N GLY A 399 0.04 -22.42 11.68
CA GLY A 399 -0.24 -22.75 13.08
C GLY A 399 0.66 -22.02 14.09
N LYS A 400 1.30 -20.92 13.69
CA LYS A 400 2.22 -20.18 14.58
C LYS A 400 1.51 -19.01 15.27
N LYS A 401 1.77 -18.84 16.57
CA LYS A 401 1.34 -17.66 17.31
C LYS A 401 2.05 -16.42 16.78
N VAL A 402 1.30 -15.36 16.53
CA VAL A 402 1.80 -14.06 16.04
C VAL A 402 1.42 -12.97 17.03
N VAL A 403 2.39 -12.17 17.45
CA VAL A 403 2.19 -11.01 18.33
C VAL A 403 2.38 -9.74 17.50
N THR A 404 1.35 -8.90 17.46
CA THR A 404 1.32 -7.73 16.57
C THR A 404 1.30 -6.41 17.34
N ALA A 405 2.11 -5.44 16.90
CA ALA A 405 2.23 -4.11 17.51
C ALA A 405 1.38 -3.03 16.80
N GLY A 406 0.25 -3.41 16.23
CA GLY A 406 -0.76 -2.50 15.71
C GLY A 406 -1.59 -3.10 14.60
N ASP A 407 -2.49 -2.29 14.05
CA ASP A 407 -3.53 -2.77 13.16
C ASP A 407 -3.03 -3.12 11.75
N GLY A 408 -3.85 -3.83 10.99
CA GLY A 408 -3.54 -4.10 9.60
C GLY A 408 -4.67 -4.83 8.88
N PRO A 409 -4.38 -5.37 7.70
CA PRO A 409 -5.33 -6.19 6.97
C PRO A 409 -5.81 -7.44 7.72
N HIS A 410 -5.14 -7.83 8.81
CA HIS A 410 -5.48 -8.99 9.63
C HIS A 410 -6.38 -8.65 10.83
N THR A 411 -6.54 -7.36 11.17
CA THR A 411 -7.19 -6.92 12.41
C THR A 411 -8.59 -7.50 12.55
N GLY A 412 -8.90 -7.97 13.76
CA GLY A 412 -10.22 -8.48 14.15
C GLY A 412 -10.54 -9.88 13.65
N LEU A 413 -9.57 -10.60 13.07
CA LEU A 413 -9.75 -12.00 12.66
C LEU A 413 -9.38 -12.99 13.77
N GLY A 414 -8.69 -12.50 14.80
CA GLY A 414 -8.15 -13.33 15.89
C GLY A 414 -7.05 -14.28 15.43
N ILE A 415 -6.36 -13.98 14.33
CA ILE A 415 -5.22 -14.77 13.82
C ILE A 415 -3.87 -14.28 14.38
N ALA A 416 -3.90 -13.25 15.23
CA ALA A 416 -2.78 -12.69 15.95
C ALA A 416 -3.24 -12.21 17.32
N GLU A 417 -2.31 -12.11 18.25
CA GLU A 417 -2.47 -11.36 19.49
C GLU A 417 -2.40 -9.86 19.13
N GLU A 418 -3.53 -9.17 19.33
CA GLU A 418 -3.76 -7.77 19.00
C GLU A 418 -3.95 -6.99 20.31
N PHE A 419 -3.40 -5.78 20.39
CA PHE A 419 -3.43 -4.97 21.62
C PHE A 419 -3.93 -3.57 21.32
N SER A 420 -4.57 -2.93 22.30
CA SER A 420 -5.05 -1.54 22.16
C SER A 420 -4.03 -0.50 22.66
N ASN A 421 -2.96 -0.92 23.34
CA ASN A 421 -1.91 -0.03 23.83
C ASN A 421 -0.55 -0.74 23.93
N ALA A 422 0.52 0.05 23.94
CA ALA A 422 1.89 -0.47 24.01
C ALA A 422 2.21 -1.20 25.32
N THR A 423 1.62 -0.79 26.44
CA THR A 423 1.89 -1.40 27.74
C THR A 423 1.45 -2.87 27.76
N ASP A 424 0.23 -3.16 27.33
CA ASP A 424 -0.29 -4.53 27.28
C ASP A 424 0.52 -5.41 26.31
N TYR A 425 0.90 -4.87 25.15
CA TYR A 425 1.78 -5.56 24.21
C TYR A 425 3.12 -5.94 24.85
N LEU A 426 3.75 -5.00 25.56
CA LEU A 426 5.06 -5.23 26.20
C LEU A 426 4.93 -6.23 27.36
N SER A 427 3.91 -6.10 28.21
CA SER A 427 3.65 -7.03 29.31
C SER A 427 3.34 -8.45 28.84
N TYR A 428 2.59 -8.59 27.73
CA TYR A 428 2.37 -9.88 27.09
C TYR A 428 3.68 -10.48 26.59
N LEU A 429 4.51 -9.69 25.90
CA LEU A 429 5.77 -10.16 25.35
C LEU A 429 6.79 -10.57 26.43
N GLU A 430 6.76 -9.93 27.60
CA GLU A 430 7.59 -10.31 28.75
C GLU A 430 7.20 -11.68 29.33
N SER A 431 5.91 -12.03 29.29
CA SER A 431 5.34 -13.15 30.04
C SER A 431 4.93 -14.36 29.20
N VAL A 432 4.70 -14.22 27.90
CA VAL A 432 4.18 -15.29 27.03
C VAL A 432 5.05 -16.56 27.03
N ASP A 433 4.47 -17.68 27.42
CA ASP A 433 5.12 -19.00 27.46
C ASP A 433 4.27 -20.10 26.79
N ASP A 434 2.99 -19.84 26.51
CA ASP A 434 2.13 -20.64 25.65
C ASP A 434 2.09 -20.10 24.22
N PHE A 435 2.62 -20.89 23.29
CA PHE A 435 2.68 -20.58 21.86
C PHE A 435 1.66 -21.38 21.03
N SER A 436 0.69 -22.03 21.67
CA SER A 436 -0.39 -22.73 20.99
C SER A 436 -1.24 -21.77 20.14
N PHE A 437 -1.76 -22.28 19.02
CA PHE A 437 -2.60 -21.53 18.10
C PHE A 437 -3.59 -22.47 17.41
N ASP A 438 -4.88 -22.14 17.46
CA ASP A 438 -5.99 -23.00 17.03
C ASP A 438 -6.79 -22.45 15.83
N LYS A 439 -6.41 -21.28 15.30
CA LYS A 439 -7.10 -20.57 14.21
C LYS A 439 -6.41 -20.71 12.85
N MET A 440 -5.70 -21.81 12.63
CA MET A 440 -4.95 -22.06 11.39
C MET A 440 -5.84 -21.98 10.13
N GLU A 441 -7.03 -22.59 10.17
CA GLU A 441 -7.96 -22.57 9.04
C GLU A 441 -8.52 -21.17 8.74
N VAL A 442 -8.76 -20.36 9.79
CA VAL A 442 -9.16 -18.96 9.64
C VAL A 442 -8.03 -18.17 8.98
N ALA A 443 -6.79 -18.39 9.40
CA ALA A 443 -5.62 -17.72 8.85
C ALA A 443 -5.37 -18.08 7.38
N LYS A 444 -5.49 -19.36 6.99
CA LYS A 444 -5.41 -19.80 5.59
C LYS A 444 -6.46 -19.11 4.72
N ARG A 445 -7.72 -19.09 5.16
CA ARG A 445 -8.81 -18.37 4.49
C ARG A 445 -8.53 -16.87 4.39
N ALA A 446 -8.01 -16.25 5.44
CA ALA A 446 -7.68 -14.82 5.45
C ALA A 446 -6.56 -14.49 4.48
N MET A 447 -5.52 -15.33 4.42
CA MET A 447 -4.43 -15.22 3.46
C MET A 447 -4.97 -15.30 2.02
N TYR A 448 -5.79 -16.30 1.72
CA TYR A 448 -6.41 -16.47 0.40
C TYR A 448 -7.31 -15.27 0.03
N THR A 449 -8.07 -14.75 0.99
CA THR A 449 -8.93 -13.58 0.77
C THR A 449 -8.11 -12.36 0.39
N TYR A 450 -7.07 -12.07 1.18
CA TYR A 450 -6.22 -10.89 1.01
C TYR A 450 -5.37 -10.96 -0.26
N MET A 451 -4.88 -12.15 -0.60
CA MET A 451 -3.87 -12.33 -1.65
C MET A 451 -4.40 -12.84 -2.99
N ASP A 452 -5.61 -13.39 -3.07
CA ASP A 452 -6.19 -13.89 -4.32
C ASP A 452 -7.57 -13.29 -4.59
N ILE A 453 -8.54 -13.45 -3.68
CA ILE A 453 -9.93 -12.97 -3.90
C ILE A 453 -9.99 -11.45 -4.10
N LYS A 454 -9.08 -10.69 -3.49
CA LYS A 454 -9.01 -9.22 -3.57
C LYS A 454 -8.55 -8.68 -4.93
N ALA A 455 -8.37 -9.56 -5.92
CA ALA A 455 -8.11 -9.19 -7.29
C ALA A 455 -9.04 -9.96 -8.24
N VAL A 456 -9.51 -9.28 -9.29
CA VAL A 456 -10.26 -9.90 -10.38
C VAL A 456 -9.40 -9.96 -11.64
N GLN A 457 -9.45 -11.10 -12.34
CA GLN A 457 -8.73 -11.29 -13.61
C GLN A 457 -9.45 -10.55 -14.75
N SER A 458 -8.73 -9.68 -15.44
CA SER A 458 -9.11 -9.16 -16.74
C SER A 458 -8.44 -9.98 -17.84
N ASN A 459 -9.24 -10.71 -18.62
CA ASN A 459 -8.76 -11.40 -19.82
C ASN A 459 -8.44 -10.41 -20.94
N VAL A 460 -9.16 -9.29 -21.01
CA VAL A 460 -8.88 -8.22 -21.98
C VAL A 460 -7.49 -7.63 -21.76
N LEU A 461 -7.15 -7.29 -20.51
CA LEU A 461 -5.81 -6.79 -20.19
C LEU A 461 -4.75 -7.87 -20.34
N ARG A 462 -5.04 -9.12 -19.94
CA ARG A 462 -4.12 -10.24 -20.14
C ARG A 462 -3.77 -10.40 -21.62
N SER A 463 -4.77 -10.46 -22.48
CA SER A 463 -4.58 -10.53 -23.94
C SER A 463 -3.80 -9.34 -24.49
N PHE A 464 -4.00 -8.14 -23.94
CA PHE A 464 -3.20 -6.97 -24.30
C PHE A 464 -1.73 -7.13 -23.92
N PHE A 465 -1.42 -7.57 -22.69
CA PHE A 465 -0.04 -7.76 -22.25
C PHE A 465 0.65 -8.94 -22.95
N ASP A 466 -0.11 -9.93 -23.39
CA ASP A 466 0.37 -11.04 -24.22
C ASP A 466 0.45 -10.66 -25.72
N ASN A 467 0.19 -9.39 -26.08
CA ASN A 467 0.21 -8.85 -27.46
C ASN A 467 -0.76 -9.53 -28.44
N THR A 468 -1.81 -10.18 -27.94
CA THR A 468 -2.86 -10.82 -28.76
C THR A 468 -4.00 -9.85 -29.10
N THR A 469 -4.16 -8.80 -28.31
CA THR A 469 -5.15 -7.73 -28.52
C THR A 469 -4.45 -6.38 -28.46
N SER A 470 -4.80 -5.43 -29.32
CA SER A 470 -4.22 -4.08 -29.27
C SER A 470 -5.06 -3.11 -28.43
N MET A 471 -4.44 -2.08 -27.84
CA MET A 471 -5.20 -1.00 -27.18
C MET A 471 -6.16 -0.28 -28.11
N LYS A 472 -5.81 -0.18 -29.40
CA LYS A 472 -6.69 0.38 -30.42
C LYS A 472 -7.98 -0.43 -30.52
N GLU A 473 -7.86 -1.75 -30.57
CA GLU A 473 -8.99 -2.66 -30.63
C GLU A 473 -9.83 -2.61 -29.35
N ILE A 474 -9.20 -2.61 -28.18
CA ILE A 474 -9.89 -2.46 -26.88
C ILE A 474 -10.73 -1.18 -26.89
N ARG A 475 -10.14 -0.06 -27.32
CA ARG A 475 -10.85 1.23 -27.41
C ARG A 475 -11.98 1.19 -28.44
N GLU A 476 -11.69 0.78 -29.67
CA GLU A 476 -12.62 0.89 -30.80
C GLU A 476 -13.79 -0.08 -30.72
N LYS A 477 -13.62 -1.24 -30.07
CA LYS A 477 -14.70 -2.19 -29.84
C LYS A 477 -15.34 -2.02 -28.46
N GLY A 478 -14.73 -1.26 -27.55
CA GLY A 478 -15.19 -1.17 -26.16
C GLY A 478 -15.10 -2.53 -25.45
N LEU A 479 -14.01 -3.28 -25.69
CA LEU A 479 -13.84 -4.63 -25.14
C LEU A 479 -13.93 -4.59 -23.62
N SER A 480 -14.64 -5.57 -23.07
CA SER A 480 -14.90 -5.64 -21.64
C SER A 480 -14.94 -7.08 -21.17
N ASP A 481 -14.72 -7.24 -19.88
CA ASP A 481 -14.81 -8.47 -19.12
C ASP A 481 -15.25 -8.12 -17.69
N LYS A 482 -15.40 -9.12 -16.83
CA LYS A 482 -15.86 -8.95 -15.44
C LYS A 482 -15.06 -7.88 -14.67
N ALA A 483 -13.74 -7.81 -14.87
CA ALA A 483 -12.87 -6.85 -14.19
C ALA A 483 -13.11 -5.41 -14.66
N ILE A 484 -13.26 -5.21 -15.97
CA ILE A 484 -13.58 -3.90 -16.56
C ILE A 484 -15.01 -3.49 -16.19
N GLU A 485 -15.96 -4.41 -16.25
CA GLU A 485 -17.37 -4.19 -15.89
C GLU A 485 -17.53 -3.80 -14.42
N LYS A 486 -16.70 -4.35 -13.52
CA LYS A 486 -16.78 -4.00 -12.10
C LYS A 486 -16.52 -2.51 -11.87
N VAL A 487 -15.41 -1.97 -12.36
CA VAL A 487 -15.11 -0.54 -12.21
C VAL A 487 -16.03 0.33 -13.08
N HIS A 488 -16.40 -0.13 -14.27
CA HIS A 488 -17.43 0.53 -15.07
C HIS A 488 -18.72 0.77 -14.27
N ASN A 489 -19.22 -0.26 -13.59
CA ASN A 489 -20.43 -0.17 -12.80
C ASN A 489 -20.22 0.68 -11.55
N LEU A 490 -19.09 0.54 -10.86
CA LEU A 490 -18.74 1.41 -9.74
C LEU A 490 -18.63 2.86 -10.14
N ILE A 491 -18.22 3.21 -11.37
CA ILE A 491 -18.21 4.61 -11.84
C ILE A 491 -19.64 5.16 -11.97
N LEU A 492 -20.59 4.33 -12.41
CA LEU A 492 -21.99 4.71 -12.62
C LEU A 492 -22.83 4.65 -11.33
N GLN A 493 -22.38 3.88 -10.34
CA GLN A 493 -23.06 3.63 -9.08
C GLN A 493 -22.36 4.41 -7.96
N ASN A 494 -23.13 5.01 -7.06
CA ASN A 494 -22.54 5.71 -5.91
C ASN A 494 -22.47 4.76 -4.70
N THR A 495 -21.66 3.70 -4.81
CA THR A 495 -21.56 2.62 -3.81
C THR A 495 -20.11 2.35 -3.40
N SER A 496 -19.92 1.98 -2.12
CA SER A 496 -18.63 1.61 -1.53
C SER A 496 -18.44 0.09 -1.57
N GLU A 497 -17.58 -0.41 -2.45
CA GLU A 497 -17.36 -1.84 -2.67
C GLU A 497 -15.93 -2.16 -3.12
N ASP A 498 -15.50 -3.41 -2.87
CA ASP A 498 -14.22 -3.93 -3.39
C ASP A 498 -14.32 -4.26 -4.91
N ILE A 499 -13.21 -4.13 -5.64
CA ILE A 499 -13.08 -4.53 -7.05
C ILE A 499 -12.72 -6.03 -7.12
N VAL A 500 -13.75 -6.90 -7.11
CA VAL A 500 -13.62 -8.38 -7.00
C VAL A 500 -14.68 -9.19 -7.75
#